data_AF-A0A0D1EDY9-F1
#
_entry.id   AF-A0A0D1EDY9-F1
#
_cell.length_a   1.000
_cell.length_b   1.000
_cell.length_c   1.000
_cell.angle_alpha   90.00
_cell.angle_beta   90.00
_cell.angle_gamma   90.00
#
_symmetry.space_group_name_H-M   'P 1'
#
loop_
_entity.id
_entity.type
_entity.pdbx_description
1 polymer ?
#
loop_
_entity_poly.entity_id
_entity_poly.type
_entity_poly.pdbx_seq_one_letter_code
_entity_poly.pdbx_strand_id
1 'polypeptide(L)'
;MWFNQRLTLAALLVVATASTTVLAEETATHETIRDVKDSAGKPVKPLFACSVESRTCLSEDNFTGLPYLGKLKLSTCHHDGFFSKSFRWMFHKNHKFINSFYVYCDDKEGFCDKYVQGYQGHLDEIASDMEQAVEDQTSCKPTFRCFELKDADENCFCNK
;
A
#
# COMPACT_ATOMS: atom_id res chain seq x y z
N MET A 1 -72.49 26.71 6.53
CA MET A 1 -71.77 26.19 7.71
C MET A 1 -70.30 26.51 7.49
N TRP A 2 -69.60 27.28 8.34
CA TRP A 2 -69.13 26.92 9.70
C TRP A 2 -68.34 25.59 9.68
N PHE A 3 -67.12 25.42 10.19
CA PHE A 3 -66.15 26.23 10.96
C PHE A 3 -64.71 25.70 10.64
N ASN A 4 -63.56 26.24 11.10
CA ASN A 4 -63.24 27.28 12.09
C ASN A 4 -61.91 28.01 11.79
N GLN A 5 -61.61 29.07 12.55
CA GLN A 5 -60.33 29.80 12.63
C GLN A 5 -59.47 29.25 13.80
N ARG A 6 -58.15 29.06 13.62
CA ARG A 6 -57.19 28.94 14.75
C ARG A 6 -55.85 29.60 14.46
N LEU A 7 -55.53 30.64 15.23
CA LEU A 7 -54.17 31.14 15.44
C LEU A 7 -53.41 30.15 16.33
N THR A 8 -52.10 29.98 16.10
CA THR A 8 -51.18 29.71 17.22
C THR A 8 -49.77 30.28 16.97
N LEU A 9 -49.48 31.35 17.73
CA LEU A 9 -48.21 31.76 18.35
C LEU A 9 -46.86 31.38 17.70
N ALA A 10 -46.05 32.42 17.46
CA ALA A 10 -44.62 32.31 17.23
C ALA A 10 -43.85 32.02 18.54
N ALA A 11 -42.74 31.29 18.44
CA ALA A 11 -41.76 31.13 19.52
C ALA A 11 -40.37 31.56 19.02
N LEU A 12 -39.84 32.64 19.59
CA LEU A 12 -38.48 33.12 19.33
C LEU A 12 -37.48 32.33 20.18
N LEU A 13 -36.62 31.54 19.54
CA LEU A 13 -35.47 30.91 20.19
C LEU A 13 -34.26 31.85 20.11
N VAL A 14 -33.93 32.49 21.23
CA VAL A 14 -32.68 33.23 21.41
C VAL A 14 -31.60 32.23 21.82
N VAL A 15 -30.71 31.88 20.90
CA VAL A 15 -29.53 31.05 21.19
C VAL A 15 -28.40 31.96 21.68
N ALA A 16 -28.12 31.92 22.98
CA ALA A 16 -26.97 32.61 23.55
C ALA A 16 -25.69 31.78 23.30
N THR A 17 -24.82 32.25 22.40
CA THR A 17 -23.52 31.64 22.15
C THR A 17 -22.51 32.10 23.21
N ALA A 18 -22.20 31.23 24.17
CA ALA A 18 -21.11 31.45 25.11
C ALA A 18 -19.77 31.16 24.41
N SER A 19 -19.02 32.22 24.07
CA SER A 19 -17.69 32.09 23.47
C SER A 19 -16.67 31.65 24.53
N THR A 20 -16.32 30.36 24.55
CA THR A 20 -15.21 29.87 25.37
C THR A 20 -13.87 30.30 24.75
N THR A 21 -13.20 31.27 25.37
CA THR A 21 -11.81 31.61 25.05
C THR A 21 -10.90 30.48 25.50
N VAL A 22 -10.41 29.68 24.56
CA VAL A 22 -9.39 28.66 24.84
C VAL A 22 -8.06 29.36 25.08
N LEU A 23 -7.51 29.21 26.28
CA LEU A 23 -6.15 29.62 26.59
C LEU A 23 -5.20 28.74 25.78
N ALA A 24 -4.41 29.34 24.88
CA ALA A 24 -3.35 28.64 24.18
C ALA A 24 -2.09 28.67 25.06
N GLU A 25 -1.92 27.63 25.88
CA GLU A 25 -0.73 27.45 26.71
C GLU A 25 0.15 26.29 26.21
N GLU A 26 1.43 26.49 26.42
CA GLU A 26 2.64 25.83 25.93
C GLU A 26 2.67 24.36 25.45
N THR A 27 3.39 24.21 24.34
CA THR A 27 4.59 23.35 24.24
C THR A 27 4.44 21.88 24.64
N ALA A 28 3.93 21.09 23.69
CA ALA A 28 4.50 19.78 23.44
C ALA A 28 5.04 19.75 22.00
N THR A 29 6.36 19.67 21.84
CA THR A 29 6.98 19.11 20.62
C THR A 29 6.64 17.64 20.56
N HIS A 30 5.40 17.35 20.17
CA HIS A 30 5.03 16.02 19.73
C HIS A 30 5.87 15.74 18.50
N GLU A 31 6.94 14.97 18.67
CA GLU A 31 7.58 14.30 17.55
C GLU A 31 6.49 13.49 16.87
N THR A 32 5.94 14.07 15.81
CA THR A 32 5.15 13.33 14.85
C THR A 32 6.16 12.41 14.21
N ILE A 33 6.30 11.21 14.78
CA ILE A 33 6.60 10.01 14.03
C ILE A 33 5.59 10.06 12.89
N ARG A 34 6.04 10.63 11.77
CA ARG A 34 5.27 10.60 10.55
C ARG A 34 5.12 9.11 10.30
N ASP A 35 3.87 8.64 10.28
CA ASP A 35 3.55 7.46 9.49
C ASP A 35 4.17 7.72 8.12
N VAL A 36 5.31 7.07 7.88
CA VAL A 36 5.93 7.02 6.58
C VAL A 36 4.95 6.17 5.80
N LYS A 37 3.97 6.86 5.21
CA LYS A 37 3.14 6.37 4.12
C LYS A 37 4.12 5.71 3.15
N ASP A 38 4.24 4.38 3.19
CA ASP A 38 5.36 3.63 2.61
C ASP A 38 5.48 4.04 1.13
N SER A 39 6.41 4.96 0.86
CA SER A 39 6.41 5.78 -0.35
C SER A 39 7.34 5.15 -1.36
N ALA A 40 6.89 5.00 -2.61
CA ALA A 40 7.67 4.47 -3.72
C ALA A 40 9.14 4.92 -3.68
N GLY A 41 10.05 3.96 -3.60
CA GLY A 41 11.46 4.20 -3.31
C GLY A 41 12.14 3.02 -2.62
N LYS A 42 13.47 3.05 -2.62
CA LYS A 42 14.32 2.03 -1.98
C LYS A 42 14.26 2.17 -0.45
N PRO A 43 13.83 1.14 0.31
CA PRO A 43 13.83 1.21 1.77
C PRO A 43 15.27 1.22 2.31
N VAL A 44 15.45 1.57 3.58
CA VAL A 44 16.78 1.68 4.22
C VAL A 44 17.51 0.34 4.27
N LYS A 45 16.77 -0.76 4.49
CA LYS A 45 17.27 -2.14 4.52
C LYS A 45 16.40 -3.02 3.61
N PRO A 46 16.58 -2.96 2.28
CA PRO A 46 15.98 -3.96 1.40
C PRO A 46 16.68 -5.29 1.64
N LEU A 47 15.93 -6.40 1.58
CA LEU A 47 16.47 -7.75 1.72
C LEU A 47 16.69 -8.41 0.35
N PHE A 48 15.67 -8.33 -0.49
CA PHE A 48 15.64 -8.85 -1.85
C PHE A 48 14.69 -8.01 -2.72
N ALA A 49 14.68 -8.27 -4.01
CA ALA A 49 13.78 -7.64 -4.96
C ALA A 49 12.83 -8.70 -5.54
N CYS A 50 11.62 -8.30 -5.91
CA CYS A 50 10.72 -9.15 -6.69
C CYS A 50 10.06 -8.35 -7.81
N SER A 51 9.94 -8.97 -8.99
CA SER A 51 9.00 -8.53 -10.01
C SER A 51 7.70 -9.32 -9.88
N VAL A 52 6.56 -8.66 -10.10
CA VAL A 52 5.26 -9.31 -10.23
C VAL A 52 4.70 -9.07 -11.62
N GLU A 53 4.24 -10.13 -12.26
CA GLU A 53 3.44 -10.05 -13.48
C GLU A 53 1.97 -10.27 -13.12
N SER A 54 1.06 -9.37 -13.50
CA SER A 54 -0.38 -9.58 -13.32
C SER A 54 -1.19 -9.11 -14.53
N ARG A 55 -2.32 -9.76 -14.81
CA ARG A 55 -3.30 -9.31 -15.82
C ARG A 55 -4.48 -8.55 -15.23
N THR A 56 -4.80 -8.82 -13.96
CA THR A 56 -5.99 -8.29 -13.29
C THR A 56 -5.68 -7.13 -12.35
N CYS A 57 -4.45 -7.03 -11.83
CA CYS A 57 -4.08 -6.03 -10.83
C CYS A 57 -3.02 -5.07 -11.37
N LEU A 58 -3.49 -3.86 -11.72
CA LEU A 58 -2.72 -2.82 -12.42
C LEU A 58 -2.03 -1.81 -11.49
N SER A 59 -2.50 -1.67 -10.24
CA SER A 59 -1.90 -0.76 -9.25
C SER A 59 -0.97 -1.50 -8.32
N GLU A 60 0.06 -0.81 -7.85
CA GLU A 60 0.95 -1.29 -6.78
C GLU A 60 0.22 -1.48 -5.44
N ASP A 61 -0.85 -0.71 -5.19
CA ASP A 61 -1.66 -0.79 -3.97
C ASP A 61 -2.30 -2.17 -3.76
N ASN A 62 -2.47 -2.96 -4.83
CA ASN A 62 -2.97 -4.35 -4.74
C ASN A 62 -1.93 -5.32 -4.14
N PHE A 63 -0.71 -4.85 -3.88
CA PHE A 63 0.41 -5.64 -3.39
C PHE A 63 1.02 -5.01 -2.13
N THR A 64 1.29 -3.70 -2.12
CA THR A 64 2.03 -3.04 -1.03
C THR A 64 1.28 -2.98 0.30
N GLY A 65 -0.06 -2.96 0.27
CA GLY A 65 -0.89 -2.90 1.48
C GLY A 65 -1.23 -4.26 2.12
N LEU A 66 -0.75 -5.38 1.55
CA LEU A 66 -1.14 -6.72 2.00
C LEU A 66 -0.22 -7.25 3.11
N PRO A 67 -0.76 -8.00 4.09
CA PRO A 67 0.05 -8.79 5.01
C PRO A 67 0.60 -10.03 4.30
N TYR A 68 1.92 -10.20 4.39
CA TYR A 68 2.65 -11.37 3.88
C TYR A 68 3.19 -12.24 5.03
N LEU A 69 3.49 -13.50 4.73
CA LEU A 69 4.22 -14.38 5.65
C LEU A 69 5.58 -13.75 6.03
N GLY A 70 6.08 -14.13 7.20
CA GLY A 70 7.26 -13.47 7.80
C GLY A 70 7.03 -12.03 8.30
N LYS A 71 5.85 -11.42 8.10
CA LYS A 71 5.64 -9.95 8.22
C LYS A 71 6.46 -9.15 7.19
N LEU A 72 6.67 -9.71 6.00
CA LEU A 72 7.31 -8.99 4.88
C LEU A 72 6.45 -7.79 4.45
N LYS A 73 7.12 -6.72 4.03
CA LYS A 73 6.53 -5.54 3.40
C LYS A 73 7.12 -5.30 2.02
N LEU A 74 6.34 -4.67 1.14
CA LEU A 74 6.74 -4.30 -0.22
C LEU A 74 6.79 -2.78 -0.37
N SER A 75 7.89 -2.27 -0.93
CA SER A 75 8.00 -0.88 -1.38
C SER A 75 8.19 -0.87 -2.88
N THR A 76 7.40 -0.06 -3.60
CA THR A 76 7.48 0.07 -5.05
C THR A 76 8.87 0.50 -5.49
N CYS A 77 9.46 -0.27 -6.41
CA CYS A 77 10.74 0.02 -7.04
C CYS A 77 10.52 0.56 -8.47
N HIS A 78 9.77 -0.17 -9.29
CA HIS A 78 9.33 0.27 -10.62
C HIS A 78 7.84 -0.01 -10.81
N HIS A 79 7.14 0.97 -11.37
CA HIS A 79 5.74 0.86 -11.79
C HIS A 79 5.65 1.23 -13.27
N ASP A 80 5.21 0.30 -14.12
CA ASP A 80 5.00 0.61 -15.55
C ASP A 80 3.87 1.64 -15.67
N GLY A 81 4.21 2.89 -15.98
CA GLY A 81 3.35 4.06 -15.73
C GLY A 81 2.04 4.10 -16.51
N PHE A 82 1.00 4.72 -15.94
CA PHE A 82 -0.35 4.80 -16.54
C PHE A 82 -0.39 5.28 -18.00
N PHE A 83 0.52 6.18 -18.40
CA PHE A 83 0.62 6.68 -19.77
C PHE A 83 1.13 5.64 -20.79
N SER A 84 1.90 4.61 -20.38
CA SER A 84 2.22 3.47 -21.24
C SER A 84 1.03 2.52 -21.39
N LYS A 85 0.19 2.39 -20.34
CA LYS A 85 -0.95 1.47 -20.27
C LYS A 85 -2.01 1.78 -21.33
N SER A 86 -2.42 3.04 -21.50
CA SER A 86 -3.49 3.40 -22.46
C SER A 86 -3.12 3.08 -23.92
N PHE A 87 -1.86 3.29 -24.32
CA PHE A 87 -1.43 3.00 -25.70
C PHE A 87 -1.22 1.49 -25.90
N ARG A 88 -0.56 0.80 -24.95
CA ARG A 88 -0.33 -0.66 -25.02
C ARG A 88 -1.63 -1.48 -24.98
N TRP A 89 -2.63 -1.03 -24.22
CA TRP A 89 -3.94 -1.70 -24.13
C TRP A 89 -4.67 -1.76 -25.48
N MET A 90 -4.51 -0.73 -26.32
CA MET A 90 -5.18 -0.63 -27.62
C MET A 90 -4.61 -1.58 -28.68
N PHE A 91 -3.33 -1.97 -28.58
CA PHE A 91 -2.62 -2.69 -29.65
C PHE A 91 -2.26 -4.16 -29.36
N HIS A 92 -2.25 -4.61 -28.10
CA HIS A 92 -1.96 -6.01 -27.76
C HIS A 92 -3.03 -6.57 -26.83
N LYS A 93 -3.65 -7.72 -27.13
CA LYS A 93 -4.71 -8.32 -26.27
C LYS A 93 -4.22 -9.18 -25.10
N ASN A 94 -2.90 -9.39 -24.98
CA ASN A 94 -2.31 -10.40 -24.06
C ASN A 94 -1.37 -9.80 -22.99
N HIS A 95 -1.31 -8.48 -22.86
CA HIS A 95 -0.36 -7.80 -21.98
C HIS A 95 -0.51 -8.24 -20.51
N LYS A 96 0.63 -8.39 -19.84
CA LYS A 96 0.72 -8.44 -18.38
C LYS A 96 1.31 -7.11 -17.93
N PHE A 97 0.85 -6.58 -16.81
CA PHE A 97 1.49 -5.47 -16.12
C PHE A 97 2.62 -6.02 -15.28
N ILE A 98 3.79 -5.38 -15.37
CA ILE A 98 4.96 -5.76 -14.58
C ILE A 98 5.23 -4.61 -13.62
N ASN A 99 5.08 -4.88 -12.32
CA ASN A 99 5.55 -4.00 -11.27
C ASN A 99 6.74 -4.68 -10.59
N SER A 100 7.60 -3.90 -9.94
CA SER A 100 8.67 -4.45 -9.11
C SER A 100 8.72 -3.79 -7.75
N PHE A 101 9.19 -4.55 -6.77
CA PHE A 101 9.19 -4.18 -5.37
C PHE A 101 10.53 -4.53 -4.73
N TYR A 102 10.97 -3.66 -3.83
CA TYR A 102 11.89 -4.05 -2.77
C TYR A 102 11.09 -4.74 -1.65
N VAL A 103 11.57 -5.90 -1.20
CA VAL A 103 11.02 -6.58 -0.03
C VAL A 103 11.89 -6.24 1.19
N TYR A 104 11.24 -5.87 2.30
CA TYR A 104 11.91 -5.46 3.52
C TYR A 104 11.10 -5.85 4.76
N CYS A 105 11.73 -5.70 5.93
CA CYS A 105 11.12 -5.93 7.24
C CYS A 105 10.82 -4.62 7.94
N ASP A 106 9.71 -4.56 8.69
CA ASP A 106 9.51 -3.51 9.70
C ASP A 106 10.40 -3.83 10.92
N ASP A 107 11.25 -2.89 11.32
CA ASP A 107 12.45 -3.07 12.16
C ASP A 107 12.21 -3.50 13.64
N LYS A 108 10.99 -3.94 14.00
CA LYS A 108 10.52 -3.99 15.40
C LYS A 108 10.65 -5.33 16.12
N GLU A 109 10.76 -6.46 15.41
CA GLU A 109 10.64 -7.80 16.06
C GLU A 109 11.63 -8.87 15.57
N GLY A 110 12.37 -8.67 14.48
CA GLY A 110 13.36 -9.64 13.95
C GLY A 110 12.82 -10.99 13.48
N PHE A 111 11.50 -11.24 13.59
CA PHE A 111 10.83 -12.43 13.06
C PHE A 111 10.97 -12.54 11.54
N CYS A 112 10.85 -11.40 10.87
CA CYS A 112 10.98 -11.26 9.42
C CYS A 112 12.39 -11.63 8.93
N ASP A 113 13.45 -11.15 9.60
CA ASP A 113 14.83 -11.55 9.27
C ASP A 113 15.04 -13.07 9.43
N LYS A 114 14.48 -13.68 10.49
CA LYS A 114 14.56 -15.13 10.71
C LYS A 114 13.80 -15.93 9.66
N TYR A 115 12.62 -15.46 9.24
CA TYR A 115 11.86 -16.08 8.14
C TYR A 115 12.70 -16.06 6.85
N VAL A 116 13.21 -14.89 6.44
CA VAL A 116 14.02 -14.77 5.21
C VAL A 116 15.34 -15.55 5.30
N GLN A 117 15.98 -15.60 6.47
CA GLN A 117 17.16 -16.44 6.70
C GLN A 117 16.88 -17.93 6.53
N GLY A 118 15.67 -18.39 6.87
CA GLY A 118 15.24 -19.78 6.67
C GLY A 118 15.16 -20.20 5.19
N TYR A 119 14.93 -19.24 4.29
CA TYR A 119 14.83 -19.43 2.84
C TYR A 119 16.03 -18.89 2.06
N GLN A 120 17.23 -18.83 2.67
CA GLN A 120 18.44 -18.42 1.94
C GLN A 120 18.71 -19.35 0.74
N GLY A 121 18.69 -18.78 -0.47
CA GLY A 121 18.80 -19.52 -1.73
C GLY A 121 17.48 -20.07 -2.29
N HIS A 122 16.36 -19.90 -1.57
CA HIS A 122 15.03 -20.43 -1.88
C HIS A 122 13.99 -19.31 -2.05
N LEU A 123 14.36 -18.23 -2.73
CA LEU A 123 13.47 -17.07 -2.94
C LEU A 123 12.22 -17.40 -3.78
N ASP A 124 12.24 -18.49 -4.56
CA ASP A 124 11.06 -19.00 -5.28
C ASP A 124 9.96 -19.52 -4.33
N GLU A 125 10.33 -20.02 -3.15
CA GLU A 125 9.37 -20.46 -2.12
C GLU A 125 8.70 -19.23 -1.49
N ILE A 126 9.46 -18.18 -1.17
CA ILE A 126 8.88 -16.89 -0.74
C ILE A 126 8.00 -16.27 -1.84
N ALA A 127 8.42 -16.34 -3.11
CA ALA A 127 7.62 -15.86 -4.23
C ALA A 127 6.27 -16.60 -4.32
N SER A 128 6.27 -17.92 -4.10
CA SER A 128 5.05 -18.75 -4.05
C SER A 128 4.14 -18.39 -2.86
N ASP A 129 4.72 -18.22 -1.67
CA ASP A 129 4.01 -17.74 -0.47
C ASP A 129 3.36 -16.35 -0.72
N MET A 130 4.06 -15.47 -1.45
CA MET A 130 3.58 -14.13 -1.81
C MET A 130 2.50 -14.17 -2.91
N GLU A 131 2.61 -15.05 -3.91
CA GLU A 131 1.53 -15.29 -4.88
C GLU A 131 0.25 -15.72 -4.17
N GLN A 132 0.34 -16.74 -3.31
CA GLN A 132 -0.81 -17.26 -2.58
C GLN A 132 -1.42 -16.20 -1.64
N ALA A 133 -0.58 -15.47 -0.89
CA ALA A 133 -1.07 -14.39 -0.01
C ALA A 133 -1.85 -13.30 -0.79
N VAL A 134 -1.53 -13.06 -2.05
CA VAL A 134 -2.27 -12.13 -2.91
C VAL A 134 -3.53 -12.77 -3.48
N GLU A 135 -3.46 -14.02 -3.99
CA GLU A 135 -4.65 -14.74 -4.51
C GLU A 135 -5.72 -14.97 -3.42
N ASP A 136 -5.33 -15.22 -2.17
CA ASP A 136 -6.25 -15.45 -1.05
C ASP A 136 -6.94 -14.15 -0.56
N GLN A 137 -6.32 -12.98 -0.78
CA GLN A 137 -6.79 -11.68 -0.26
C GLN A 137 -7.39 -10.76 -1.33
N THR A 138 -7.29 -11.12 -2.61
CA THR A 138 -7.71 -10.28 -3.74
C THR A 138 -8.32 -11.13 -4.86
N SER A 139 -8.79 -10.50 -5.95
CA SER A 139 -9.11 -11.19 -7.21
C SER A 139 -7.94 -11.19 -8.21
N CYS A 140 -6.73 -10.87 -7.75
CA CYS A 140 -5.52 -10.91 -8.56
C CYS A 140 -5.15 -12.35 -8.91
N LYS A 141 -4.49 -12.54 -10.06
CA LYS A 141 -3.70 -13.74 -10.37
C LYS A 141 -2.28 -13.31 -10.74
N PRO A 142 -1.43 -13.01 -9.75
CA PRO A 142 -0.06 -12.59 -9.99
C PRO A 142 0.84 -13.78 -10.32
N THR A 143 2.03 -13.47 -10.81
CA THR A 143 3.18 -14.37 -10.77
C THR A 143 4.37 -13.56 -10.25
N PHE A 144 4.90 -13.92 -9.08
CA PHE A 144 6.08 -13.28 -8.50
C PHE A 144 7.35 -13.99 -8.97
N ARG A 145 8.43 -13.22 -9.09
CA ARG A 145 9.79 -13.73 -9.27
C ARG A 145 10.70 -12.91 -8.38
N CYS A 146 11.33 -13.56 -7.41
CA CYS A 146 12.17 -12.90 -6.42
C CYS A 146 13.64 -13.26 -6.62
N PHE A 147 14.53 -12.29 -6.41
CA PHE A 147 15.96 -12.43 -6.66
C PHE A 147 16.77 -11.57 -5.66
N GLU A 148 18.00 -12.00 -5.39
CA GLU A 148 18.90 -11.25 -4.54
C GLU A 148 19.18 -9.84 -5.09
N LEU A 149 19.39 -8.86 -4.22
CA LEU A 149 19.64 -7.47 -4.62
C LEU A 149 20.87 -7.28 -5.52
N LYS A 150 21.83 -8.21 -5.48
CA LYS A 150 23.02 -8.20 -6.35
C LYS A 150 22.72 -8.57 -7.81
N ASP A 151 21.59 -9.24 -8.04
CA ASP A 151 21.10 -9.70 -9.34
C ASP A 151 19.98 -8.81 -9.90
N ALA A 152 19.58 -7.78 -9.13
CA ALA A 152 18.60 -6.78 -9.50
C ALA A 152 19.24 -5.59 -10.26
N ASP A 153 18.58 -5.09 -11.29
CA ASP A 153 18.90 -3.79 -11.92
C ASP A 153 18.33 -2.60 -11.10
N GLU A 154 18.52 -1.38 -11.61
CA GLU A 154 18.01 -0.15 -10.97
C GLU A 154 16.48 -0.09 -10.88
N ASN A 155 15.76 -0.86 -11.72
CA ASN A 155 14.31 -0.98 -11.74
C ASN A 155 13.81 -2.22 -10.99
N CYS A 156 14.67 -2.93 -10.26
CA CYS A 156 14.34 -4.21 -9.62
C CYS A 156 13.76 -5.24 -10.60
N PHE A 157 14.45 -5.45 -11.73
CA PHE A 157 14.31 -6.61 -12.60
C PHE A 157 15.58 -7.45 -12.57
N CYS A 158 15.45 -8.75 -12.86
CA CYS A 158 16.60 -9.66 -12.93
C CYS A 158 17.52 -9.26 -14.10
N ASN A 159 18.81 -9.07 -13.81
CA ASN A 159 19.82 -8.60 -14.75
C ASN A 159 20.74 -9.74 -15.28
N LYS A 160 20.22 -10.97 -15.30
CA LYS A 160 20.89 -12.22 -15.72
C LYS A 160 20.10 -12.93 -16.82
#